data_AF-A0A448UVT3-F1
#
_entry.id   AF-A0A448UVT3-F1
#
_cell.length_a   1.000
_cell.length_b   1.000
_cell.length_c   1.000
_cell.angle_alpha   90.00
_cell.angle_beta   90.00
_cell.angle_gamma   90.00
#
_symmetry.space_group_name_H-M   'P 1'
#
loop_
_entity.id
_entity.type
_entity.pdbx_description
1 polymer ?
#
loop_
_entity_poly.entity_id
_entity_poly.type
_entity_poly.pdbx_seq_one_letter_code
_entity_poly.pdbx_strand_id
1 'polypeptide(L)'
;MIEGFEARGEEVPVADIAASFQEAVVDVITKKAVLACREQGLHTLLLGGGVAANSRLRELLSARCASAGVRLIIPKFTLCTDNGAMVAALGARLVEAGYEPSGIDFTTDSSLPVTTVCF
;
A
#
# COMPACT_ATOMS: atom_id res chain seq x y z
N MET A 1 18.23 -15.94 -14.36
CA MET A 1 17.09 -16.34 -15.23
C MET A 1 17.02 -15.51 -16.51
N ILE A 2 17.54 -14.27 -16.52
CA ILE A 2 17.83 -13.50 -17.75
C ILE A 2 19.19 -13.90 -18.33
N GLU A 3 20.19 -14.13 -17.46
CA GLU A 3 21.55 -14.51 -17.89
C GLU A 3 21.57 -15.80 -18.74
N GLY A 4 20.57 -16.68 -18.55
CA GLY A 4 20.43 -17.90 -19.32
C GLY A 4 20.02 -17.66 -20.78
N PHE A 5 19.12 -16.71 -21.04
CA PHE A 5 18.75 -16.32 -22.41
C PHE A 5 19.92 -15.61 -23.10
N GLU A 6 20.58 -14.71 -22.38
CA GLU A 6 21.77 -14.00 -22.87
C GLU A 6 22.91 -14.96 -23.23
N ALA A 7 23.19 -15.95 -22.37
CA ALA A 7 24.22 -16.96 -22.63
C ALA A 7 23.92 -17.86 -23.84
N ARG A 8 22.64 -18.02 -24.20
CA ARG A 8 22.21 -18.78 -25.40
C ARG A 8 22.03 -17.91 -26.64
N GLY A 9 22.22 -16.59 -26.53
CA GLY A 9 21.96 -15.65 -27.63
C GLY A 9 20.49 -15.56 -28.03
N GLU A 10 19.58 -15.89 -27.11
CA GLU A 10 18.13 -15.86 -27.32
C GLU A 10 17.54 -14.51 -26.91
N GLU A 11 16.43 -14.13 -27.54
CA GLU A 11 15.67 -12.94 -27.13
C GLU A 11 15.03 -13.17 -25.75
N VAL A 12 15.19 -12.19 -24.86
CA VAL A 12 14.61 -12.24 -23.51
C VAL A 12 13.11 -11.94 -23.60
N PRO A 13 12.22 -12.82 -23.14
CA PRO A 13 10.78 -12.57 -23.15
C PRO A 13 10.39 -11.63 -22.00
N VAL A 14 10.74 -10.35 -22.12
CA VAL A 14 10.59 -9.33 -21.05
C VAL A 14 9.15 -9.24 -20.53
N ALA A 15 8.15 -9.31 -21.42
CA ALA A 15 6.74 -9.23 -21.04
C ALA A 15 6.32 -10.40 -20.14
N ASP A 16 6.73 -11.63 -20.45
CA ASP A 16 6.38 -12.83 -19.67
C ASP A 16 7.07 -12.83 -18.31
N ILE A 17 8.33 -12.37 -18.27
CA ILE A 17 9.08 -12.21 -17.02
C ILE A 17 8.41 -11.15 -16.14
N ALA A 18 8.05 -10.00 -16.70
CA ALA A 18 7.38 -8.93 -15.97
C ALA A 18 5.99 -9.37 -15.45
N ALA A 19 5.22 -10.09 -16.27
CA ALA A 19 3.92 -10.63 -15.87
C ALA A 19 4.07 -11.65 -14.75
N SER A 20 5.03 -12.58 -14.86
CA SER A 20 5.28 -13.60 -13.83
C SER A 20 5.73 -12.98 -12.51
N PHE A 21 6.58 -11.95 -12.57
CA PHE A 21 6.98 -11.18 -11.40
C PHE A 21 5.79 -10.46 -10.76
N GLN A 22 4.98 -9.78 -11.57
CA GLN A 22 3.77 -9.09 -11.10
C GLN A 22 2.83 -10.06 -10.40
N GLU A 23 2.52 -11.21 -11.01
CA GLU A 23 1.66 -12.23 -10.40
C GLU A 23 2.23 -12.74 -9.08
N ALA A 24 3.54 -13.06 -9.02
CA ALA A 24 4.16 -13.54 -7.80
C ALA A 24 4.08 -12.51 -6.65
N VAL A 25 4.37 -11.25 -6.93
CA VAL A 25 4.28 -10.16 -5.95
C VAL A 25 2.85 -9.95 -5.50
N VAL A 26 1.93 -9.77 -6.45
CA VAL A 26 0.50 -9.48 -6.19
C VAL A 26 -0.16 -10.64 -5.45
N ASP A 27 0.16 -11.89 -5.79
CA ASP A 27 -0.32 -13.06 -5.08
C ASP A 27 0.09 -13.04 -3.60
N VAL A 28 1.38 -12.87 -3.31
CA VAL A 28 1.89 -12.91 -1.93
C VAL A 28 1.31 -11.77 -1.09
N ILE A 29 1.34 -10.54 -1.58
CA ILE A 29 0.90 -9.38 -0.79
C ILE A 29 -0.60 -9.44 -0.50
N THR A 30 -1.43 -9.88 -1.46
CA THR A 30 -2.87 -9.94 -1.25
C THR A 30 -3.28 -11.13 -0.37
N LYS A 31 -2.58 -12.29 -0.43
CA LYS A 31 -2.79 -13.39 0.54
C LYS A 31 -2.49 -12.91 1.96
N LYS A 32 -1.33 -12.29 2.17
CA LYS A 32 -0.90 -11.83 3.49
C LYS A 32 -1.79 -10.72 4.05
N ALA A 33 -2.25 -9.80 3.21
CA ALA A 33 -3.12 -8.72 3.68
C ALA A 33 -4.48 -9.25 4.17
N VAL A 34 -5.10 -10.18 3.44
CA VAL A 34 -6.36 -10.81 3.88
C VAL A 34 -6.15 -11.72 5.09
N LEU A 35 -5.03 -12.45 5.15
CA LEU A 35 -4.66 -13.24 6.31
C LEU A 35 -4.56 -12.37 7.57
N ALA A 36 -3.84 -11.25 7.49
CA ALA A 36 -3.72 -10.31 8.61
C ALA A 36 -5.08 -9.78 9.06
N CYS A 37 -5.99 -9.47 8.14
CA CYS A 37 -7.36 -9.10 8.52
C CYS A 37 -8.07 -10.20 9.30
N ARG A 38 -7.95 -11.46 8.88
CA ARG A 38 -8.58 -12.59 9.58
C ARG A 38 -7.97 -12.82 10.96
N GLU A 39 -6.65 -12.81 11.06
CA GLU A 39 -5.93 -13.06 12.32
C GLU A 39 -6.17 -11.96 13.36
N GLN A 40 -6.36 -10.72 12.91
CA GLN A 40 -6.59 -9.56 13.78
C GLN A 40 -8.08 -9.21 13.94
N GLY A 41 -9.00 -10.00 13.37
CA GLY A 41 -10.45 -9.72 13.44
C GLY A 41 -10.86 -8.41 12.75
N LEU A 42 -10.11 -7.95 11.75
CA LEU A 42 -10.40 -6.72 11.02
C LEU A 42 -11.39 -6.97 9.88
N HIS A 43 -12.42 -6.13 9.80
CA HIS A 43 -13.45 -6.21 8.77
C HIS A 43 -13.23 -5.24 7.60
N THR A 44 -12.23 -4.37 7.68
CA THR A 44 -11.94 -3.36 6.66
C THR A 44 -10.45 -3.35 6.35
N LEU A 45 -10.14 -3.27 5.06
CA LEU A 45 -8.78 -3.14 4.53
C LEU A 45 -8.71 -1.91 3.63
N LEU A 46 -7.72 -1.05 3.85
CA LEU A 46 -7.43 0.12 3.01
C LEU A 46 -6.22 -0.19 2.11
N LEU A 47 -6.34 0.06 0.80
CA LEU A 47 -5.22 0.00 -0.14
C LEU A 47 -4.79 1.42 -0.52
N GLY A 48 -3.63 1.87 -0.03
CA GLY A 48 -3.01 3.17 -0.35
C GLY A 48 -1.58 3.03 -0.90
N GLY A 49 -0.94 4.16 -1.22
CA GLY A 49 0.41 4.22 -1.77
C GLY A 49 0.47 4.11 -3.30
N GLY A 50 1.63 4.43 -3.89
CA GLY A 50 1.82 4.46 -5.35
C GLY A 50 1.56 3.10 -6.04
N VAL A 51 1.88 1.99 -5.36
CA VAL A 51 1.64 0.63 -5.90
C VAL A 51 0.15 0.31 -6.01
N ALA A 52 -0.72 1.02 -5.28
CA ALA A 52 -2.16 0.93 -5.46
C ALA A 52 -2.63 1.33 -6.86
N ALA A 53 -1.78 1.94 -7.71
CA ALA A 53 -2.10 2.16 -9.13
C ALA A 53 -2.25 0.85 -9.93
N ASN A 54 -1.60 -0.23 -9.47
CA ASN A 54 -1.54 -1.48 -10.21
C ASN A 54 -2.94 -2.12 -10.33
N SER A 55 -3.45 -2.23 -11.55
CA SER A 55 -4.80 -2.76 -11.84
C SER A 55 -4.94 -4.22 -11.40
N ARG A 56 -3.91 -5.03 -11.64
CA ARG A 56 -3.90 -6.45 -11.27
C ARG A 56 -3.96 -6.67 -9.76
N LEU A 57 -3.24 -5.85 -8.99
CA LEU A 57 -3.33 -5.81 -7.53
C LEU A 57 -4.75 -5.50 -7.06
N ARG A 58 -5.37 -4.45 -7.63
CA ARG A 58 -6.75 -4.06 -7.27
C ARG A 58 -7.73 -5.20 -7.52
N GLU A 59 -7.64 -5.84 -8.68
CA GLU A 59 -8.49 -6.95 -9.07
C GLU A 59 -8.38 -8.13 -8.10
N LEU A 60 -7.17 -8.64 -7.87
CA LEU A 60 -6.96 -9.81 -7.03
C LEU A 60 -7.30 -9.55 -5.57
N LEU A 61 -6.95 -8.37 -5.04
CA LEU A 61 -7.28 -7.99 -3.67
C LEU A 61 -8.79 -7.85 -3.48
N SER A 62 -9.50 -7.26 -4.45
CA SER A 62 -10.96 -7.13 -4.40
C SER A 62 -11.64 -8.49 -4.33
N ALA A 63 -11.24 -9.44 -5.18
CA ALA A 63 -11.78 -10.80 -5.20
C ALA A 63 -11.54 -11.53 -3.86
N ARG A 64 -10.35 -11.40 -3.29
CA ARG A 64 -9.99 -12.04 -2.02
C ARG A 64 -10.68 -11.42 -0.82
N CYS A 65 -10.76 -10.10 -0.76
CA CYS A 65 -11.50 -9.38 0.28
C CYS A 65 -12.99 -9.76 0.24
N ALA A 66 -13.61 -9.79 -0.95
CA ALA A 66 -15.00 -10.21 -1.11
C ALA A 66 -15.22 -11.66 -0.61
N SER A 67 -14.34 -12.58 -0.99
CA SER A 67 -14.39 -13.98 -0.55
C SER A 67 -14.17 -14.15 0.97
N ALA A 68 -13.49 -13.20 1.61
CA ALA A 68 -13.21 -13.21 3.05
C ALA A 68 -14.19 -12.36 3.88
N GLY A 69 -15.18 -11.71 3.27
CA GLY A 69 -16.08 -10.79 3.97
C GLY A 69 -15.39 -9.53 4.50
N VAL A 70 -14.25 -9.15 3.92
CA VAL A 70 -13.50 -7.94 4.28
C VAL A 70 -13.90 -6.81 3.34
N ARG A 71 -14.29 -5.66 3.90
CA ARG A 71 -14.58 -4.45 3.12
C ARG A 71 -13.26 -3.84 2.62
N LEU A 72 -13.08 -3.81 1.30
CA LEU A 72 -11.95 -3.13 0.67
C LEU A 72 -12.27 -1.66 0.40
N ILE A 73 -11.38 -0.76 0.82
CA ILE A 73 -11.43 0.67 0.52
C ILE A 73 -10.21 1.02 -0.32
N ILE A 74 -10.45 1.58 -1.51
CA ILE A 74 -9.39 2.08 -2.39
C ILE A 74 -9.71 3.55 -2.70
N PRO A 75 -8.88 4.51 -2.24
CA PRO A 75 -9.08 5.92 -2.57
C PRO A 75 -8.97 6.18 -4.08
N LYS A 76 -9.44 7.36 -4.51
CA LYS A 76 -9.13 7.87 -5.85
C LYS A 76 -7.61 7.93 -6.02
N PHE A 77 -7.11 7.63 -7.22
CA PHE A 77 -5.67 7.54 -7.46
C PHE A 77 -4.89 8.80 -7.06
N THR A 78 -5.47 9.99 -7.29
CA THR A 78 -4.91 11.28 -6.89
C THR A 78 -4.75 11.47 -5.37
N LEU A 79 -5.38 10.61 -4.57
CA LEU A 79 -5.28 10.59 -3.11
C LEU A 79 -4.46 9.41 -2.60
N CYS A 80 -3.99 8.50 -3.47
CA CYS A 80 -3.17 7.35 -3.07
C CYS A 80 -1.68 7.69 -2.96
N THR A 81 -1.22 8.75 -3.62
CA THR A 81 0.16 9.26 -3.54
C THR A 81 0.29 10.35 -2.47
N ASP A 82 1.51 10.64 -2.05
CA ASP A 82 1.78 11.70 -1.07
C ASP A 82 1.20 13.05 -1.55
N ASN A 83 0.35 13.65 -0.73
CA ASN A 83 -0.33 14.90 -1.07
C ASN A 83 -0.64 15.72 0.19
N GLY A 84 -0.75 17.04 0.04
CA GLY A 84 -1.05 17.94 1.17
C GLY A 84 -2.43 17.71 1.81
N ALA A 85 -3.38 17.10 1.08
CA ALA A 85 -4.72 16.86 1.62
C ALA A 85 -4.72 15.78 2.73
N MET A 86 -3.84 14.78 2.66
CA MET A 86 -3.70 13.78 3.72
C MET A 86 -3.19 14.41 5.02
N VAL A 87 -2.25 15.35 4.91
CA VAL A 87 -1.67 16.08 6.05
C VAL A 87 -2.69 17.04 6.66
N ALA A 88 -3.40 17.80 5.82
CA ALA A 88 -4.45 18.70 6.27
C ALA A 88 -5.61 17.96 6.96
N ALA A 89 -6.03 16.82 6.40
CA ALA A 89 -7.06 15.98 7.00
C ALA A 89 -6.62 15.46 8.38
N LEU A 90 -5.39 14.95 8.52
CA LEU A 90 -4.87 14.52 9.81
C LEU A 90 -4.84 15.67 10.83
N GLY A 91 -4.30 16.83 10.44
CA GLY A 91 -4.23 18.01 11.31
C GLY A 91 -5.60 18.47 11.79
N ALA A 92 -6.60 18.52 10.90
CA ALA A 92 -7.97 18.87 11.27
C ALA A 92 -8.55 17.89 12.31
N ARG A 93 -8.29 16.58 12.16
CA ARG A 93 -8.77 15.55 13.11
C ARG A 93 -8.08 15.64 14.47
N LEU A 94 -6.81 16.04 14.51
CA LEU A 94 -6.08 16.26 15.76
C LEU A 94 -6.64 17.48 16.50
N VAL A 95 -6.87 18.59 15.81
CA VAL A 95 -7.50 19.79 16.39
C VAL A 95 -8.93 19.48 16.89
N GLU A 96 -9.73 18.77 16.10
CA GLU A 96 -11.07 18.30 16.52
C GLU A 96 -11.02 17.43 17.79
N ALA A 97 -9.94 16.65 17.96
CA ALA A 97 -9.73 15.81 19.14
C ALA A 97 -9.12 16.57 20.33
N GLY A 98 -8.87 17.87 20.22
CA GLY A 98 -8.37 18.73 21.30
C GLY A 98 -6.85 18.70 21.48
N TYR A 99 -6.08 18.25 20.48
CA TYR A 99 -4.62 18.36 20.52
C TYR A 99 -4.19 19.79 20.23
N GLU A 100 -3.23 20.28 21.02
CA GLU A 100 -2.60 21.57 20.80
C GLU A 100 -1.60 21.49 19.62
N PRO A 101 -1.40 22.60 18.88
CA PRO A 101 -0.35 22.68 17.88
C PRO A 101 1.04 22.46 18.49
N SER A 102 1.92 21.77 17.77
CA SER A 102 3.32 21.60 18.17
C SER A 102 4.06 22.94 18.26
N GLY A 103 5.04 23.00 19.17
CA GLY A 103 5.86 24.20 19.42
C GLY A 103 6.80 24.56 18.28
N ILE A 104 7.43 25.74 18.36
CA ILE A 104 8.39 26.24 17.37
C ILE A 104 9.70 25.43 17.32
N ASP A 105 9.95 24.62 18.33
CA ASP A 105 11.08 23.72 18.46
C ASP A 105 10.83 22.35 17.82
N PHE A 106 9.62 22.10 17.29
CA PHE A 106 9.29 20.87 16.58
C PHE A 106 10.10 20.75 15.29
N THR A 107 10.93 19.70 15.20
CA THR A 107 11.83 19.46 14.07
C THR A 107 11.42 18.24 13.25
N THR A 108 12.05 18.07 12.08
CA THR A 108 11.83 16.90 11.22
C THR A 108 12.69 15.72 11.66
N ASP A 109 12.10 14.52 11.61
CA ASP A 109 12.81 13.25 11.73
C ASP A 109 12.56 12.42 10.47
N SER A 110 13.60 12.20 9.66
CA SER A 110 13.52 11.43 8.42
C SER A 110 13.42 9.91 8.66
N SER A 111 13.63 9.48 9.89
CA SER A 111 13.60 8.07 10.33
C SER A 111 12.45 7.76 11.28
N LEU A 112 11.50 8.69 11.44
CA LEU A 112 10.42 8.58 12.42
C LEU A 112 9.67 7.24 12.27
N PRO A 113 9.64 6.38 13.29
CA PRO A 113 8.92 5.12 13.22
C PRO A 113 7.42 5.34 13.05
N VAL A 114 6.74 4.54 12.22
CA VAL A 114 5.29 4.62 12.01
C VAL A 114 4.46 4.36 13.28
N THR A 115 5.07 3.70 14.27
CA THR A 115 4.46 3.43 15.58
C THR A 115 4.55 4.62 16.53
N THR A 116 5.31 5.64 16.17
CA THR A 116 5.55 6.82 17.00
C THR A 116 4.66 7.96 16.52
N VAL A 117 3.85 8.50 17.43
CA VAL A 117 3.12 9.75 17.21
C VAL A 117 3.75 10.79 18.13
N CYS A 118 4.31 11.83 17.54
CA CYS A 118 4.87 12.98 18.26
C CYS A 118 3.80 14.08 18.32
N PHE A 119 3.66 14.70 19.49
CA PHE A 119 2.81 15.87 19.72
C PHE A 119 3.68 17.05 20.08
#